data_AF-A0A8H7REP2-F1
#
_entry.id   AF-A0A8H7REP2-F1
#
_cell.length_a   1.000
_cell.length_b   1.000
_cell.length_c   1.000
_cell.angle_alpha   90.00
_cell.angle_beta   90.00
_cell.angle_gamma   90.00
#
_symmetry.space_group_name_H-M   'P 1'
#
loop_
_entity.id
_entity.type
_entity.pdbx_description
1 polymer ?
#
loop_
_entity_poly.entity_id
_entity_poly.type
_entity_poly.pdbx_seq_one_letter_code
_entity_poly.pdbx_strand_id
1 'polypeptide(L)'
;MVDAIDVSPRSATDCALLSNKIYCYGGSVMGDISNNDALIVLDMAKNKDTTSYQSLNSQWDSIPIAMNFGKRSVPQVASMPDGKRLLIYGGYNSDATTKLSSQTIAYNTETDVWESLPSFNDAGNGGDRQIYNGSSVLVPNLNGIGFYGGCEEHVQIGSDYTLSSGTKLSNLTFTNTDGIVNSYVGFYYFTFFDLNLNTWTIPQQYNAPLNEHAALTATYHPNSKKIIYMGGAHYDSSSSTLYTTDLNHSMIFDTTNGEWSKQNLTGPNYPKPLPDGDTILLYGGTANGRNATTDYCYILYIPNMTWSRQSLIAPLGTSSGPRYQHSAVLVNNTVFILFGTDKDANPTSDLLVLDVRNVSAIAFSSKYPLDSTTASNNGTSDSSSTTNSNDSGNKTSANYGNENHLSNGAVIGIAVGCSIVGIVGISILIFFIIRRKKGENQQITAHQQNNEGSSLNHNDVTAAKEPMMEVDWDKIEKIDPPHEFLSYDVIKPSNIDNTIFSPDVSLPVEKPDGSKSLK
;
A
#
# COMPACT_ATOMS: atom_id res chain seq x y z
N MET A 1 -2.73 26.93 -21.23
CA MET A 1 -1.98 26.65 -19.99
C MET A 1 -3.03 26.16 -19.03
N VAL A 2 -3.00 24.88 -18.65
CA VAL A 2 -3.91 24.36 -17.61
C VAL A 2 -3.33 24.85 -16.30
N ASP A 3 -4.14 25.54 -15.50
CA ASP A 3 -3.70 26.00 -14.19
C ASP A 3 -3.48 24.79 -13.28
N ALA A 4 -2.43 24.85 -12.44
CA ALA A 4 -2.17 23.80 -11.46
C ALA A 4 -3.38 23.65 -10.53
N ILE A 5 -3.67 22.41 -10.15
CA ILE A 5 -4.78 22.08 -9.26
C ILE A 5 -4.28 21.91 -7.82
N ASP A 6 -5.13 22.29 -6.87
CA ASP A 6 -4.94 21.91 -5.48
C ASP A 6 -5.39 20.45 -5.29
N VAL A 7 -4.48 19.60 -4.84
CA VAL A 7 -4.75 18.17 -4.65
C VAL A 7 -5.12 17.92 -3.20
N SER A 8 -6.39 17.58 -2.99
CA SER A 8 -6.89 17.20 -1.67
C SER A 8 -6.14 15.99 -1.09
N PRO A 9 -5.93 15.95 0.24
CA PRO A 9 -5.33 14.81 0.92
C PRO A 9 -6.03 13.50 0.59
N ARG A 10 -5.26 12.42 0.38
CA ARG A 10 -5.81 11.13 -0.05
C ARG A 10 -4.97 9.95 0.40
N SER A 11 -5.55 8.77 0.33
CA SER A 11 -4.88 7.49 0.54
C SER A 11 -5.30 6.48 -0.52
N ALA A 12 -4.64 5.32 -0.57
CA ALA A 12 -5.01 4.22 -1.49
C ALA A 12 -5.00 4.63 -2.98
N THR A 13 -4.24 5.69 -3.30
CA THR A 13 -3.89 6.10 -4.65
C THR A 13 -2.67 5.30 -5.08
N ASP A 14 -2.61 4.91 -6.34
CA ASP A 14 -1.43 4.26 -6.89
C ASP A 14 -0.81 5.12 -8.00
N CYS A 15 0.51 5.13 -8.06
CA CYS A 15 1.28 6.07 -8.88
C CYS A 15 2.42 5.36 -9.63
N ALA A 16 2.74 5.87 -10.81
CA ALA A 16 3.86 5.38 -11.60
C ALA A 16 4.61 6.52 -12.29
N LEU A 17 5.88 6.28 -12.61
CA LEU A 17 6.71 7.19 -13.41
C LEU A 17 6.52 6.91 -14.91
N LEU A 18 6.21 7.96 -15.68
CA LEU A 18 6.12 7.91 -17.14
C LEU A 18 6.76 9.17 -17.71
N SER A 19 7.71 9.02 -18.61
CA SER A 19 8.37 10.14 -19.31
C SER A 19 8.78 11.30 -18.36
N ASN A 20 9.40 10.95 -17.22
CA ASN A 20 9.84 11.88 -16.16
C ASN A 20 8.71 12.67 -15.44
N LYS A 21 7.47 12.17 -15.50
CA LYS A 21 6.33 12.70 -14.73
C LYS A 21 5.71 11.59 -13.90
N ILE A 22 5.27 11.96 -12.70
CA ILE A 22 4.58 11.05 -11.79
C ILE A 22 3.09 11.14 -12.09
N TYR A 23 2.48 10.03 -12.46
CA TYR A 23 1.04 9.91 -12.67
C TYR A 23 0.44 9.12 -11.53
N CYS A 24 -0.64 9.64 -10.94
CA CYS A 24 -1.34 9.01 -9.83
C CYS A 24 -2.82 8.89 -10.16
N TYR A 25 -3.41 7.71 -9.90
CA TYR A 25 -4.78 7.42 -10.26
C TYR A 25 -5.61 6.97 -9.05
N GLY A 26 -6.81 7.54 -8.95
CA GLY A 26 -7.83 7.12 -8.00
C GLY A 26 -7.52 7.43 -6.53
N GLY A 27 -7.94 6.52 -5.65
CA GLY A 27 -7.79 6.63 -4.20
C GLY A 27 -8.99 7.23 -3.48
N SER A 28 -8.91 7.25 -2.15
CA SER A 28 -9.93 7.80 -1.26
C SER A 28 -9.52 9.21 -0.83
N VAL A 29 -10.35 10.20 -1.11
CA VAL A 29 -10.04 11.62 -0.87
C VAL A 29 -10.67 12.09 0.43
N MET A 30 -9.94 12.88 1.21
CA MET A 30 -10.45 13.47 2.44
C MET A 30 -11.62 14.42 2.15
N GLY A 31 -12.75 14.23 2.84
CA GLY A 31 -13.93 15.09 2.72
C GLY A 31 -14.91 14.67 1.62
N ASP A 32 -14.50 13.81 0.70
CA ASP A 32 -15.37 13.12 -0.24
C ASP A 32 -15.53 11.66 0.22
N ILE A 33 -16.76 11.24 0.45
CA ILE A 33 -17.05 9.84 0.85
C ILE A 33 -16.86 8.87 -0.32
N SER A 34 -16.74 9.39 -1.54
CA SER A 34 -16.62 8.61 -2.76
C SER A 34 -15.17 8.41 -3.20
N ASN A 35 -14.92 7.29 -3.89
CA ASN A 35 -13.62 7.05 -4.52
C ASN A 35 -13.34 8.11 -5.60
N ASN A 36 -12.08 8.31 -5.95
CA ASN A 36 -11.70 9.21 -7.04
C ASN A 36 -11.49 8.42 -8.35
N ASP A 37 -11.74 9.05 -9.49
CA ASP A 37 -11.38 8.57 -10.82
C ASP A 37 -10.33 9.48 -11.48
N ALA A 38 -9.94 10.61 -10.89
CA ALA A 38 -9.00 11.54 -11.47
C ALA A 38 -7.61 10.92 -11.67
N LEU A 39 -7.07 11.12 -12.88
CA LEU A 39 -5.65 11.01 -13.16
C LEU A 39 -5.00 12.38 -12.87
N ILE A 40 -4.11 12.43 -11.89
CA ILE A 40 -3.32 13.61 -11.58
C ILE A 40 -1.86 13.37 -11.97
N VAL A 41 -1.18 14.43 -12.42
CA VAL A 41 0.19 14.36 -12.89
C VAL A 41 1.05 15.43 -12.23
N LEU A 42 2.24 15.02 -11.79
CA LEU A 42 3.29 15.91 -11.32
C LEU A 42 4.47 15.86 -12.29
N ASP A 43 4.70 16.98 -12.96
CA ASP A 43 5.86 17.14 -13.86
C ASP A 43 7.08 17.60 -13.06
N MET A 44 8.04 16.70 -12.93
CA MET A 44 9.24 16.94 -12.14
C MET A 44 10.10 18.11 -12.68
N ALA A 45 9.97 18.42 -13.98
CA ALA A 45 10.68 19.54 -14.59
C ALA A 45 10.11 20.92 -14.20
N LYS A 46 8.92 20.97 -13.58
CA LYS A 46 8.34 22.22 -13.08
C LYS A 46 9.03 22.71 -11.79
N ASN A 47 9.86 21.90 -11.13
CA ASN A 47 10.64 22.39 -10.02
C ASN A 47 11.78 23.31 -10.50
N LYS A 48 11.48 24.61 -10.59
CA LYS A 48 12.46 25.64 -10.97
C LYS A 48 13.39 26.01 -9.81
N ASP A 49 12.98 25.72 -8.58
CA ASP A 49 13.79 25.94 -7.38
C ASP A 49 14.59 24.67 -7.07
N THR A 50 15.86 24.64 -7.46
CA THR A 50 16.74 23.50 -7.16
C THR A 50 17.18 23.44 -5.70
N THR A 51 16.79 24.43 -4.88
CA THR A 51 17.13 24.49 -3.46
C THR A 51 16.05 23.91 -2.55
N SER A 52 14.87 23.59 -3.09
CA SER A 52 13.76 23.00 -2.35
C SER A 52 12.82 22.20 -3.26
N TYR A 53 12.34 21.04 -2.81
CA TYR A 53 11.27 20.33 -3.53
C TYR A 53 9.87 20.93 -3.25
N GLN A 54 9.73 21.81 -2.24
CA GLN A 54 8.42 22.20 -1.70
C GLN A 54 7.48 22.82 -2.75
N SER A 55 8.03 23.50 -3.76
CA SER A 55 7.23 24.10 -4.83
C SER A 55 6.40 23.06 -5.60
N LEU A 56 6.91 21.82 -5.71
CA LEU A 56 6.24 20.70 -6.39
C LEU A 56 4.89 20.34 -5.75
N ASN A 57 4.70 20.55 -4.44
CA ASN A 57 3.42 20.26 -3.77
C ASN A 57 2.23 21.01 -4.43
N SER A 58 2.50 22.11 -5.13
CA SER A 58 1.49 22.97 -5.77
C SER A 58 1.48 22.88 -7.30
N GLN A 59 2.16 21.89 -7.90
CA GLN A 59 2.39 21.83 -9.35
C GLN A 59 1.70 20.65 -10.05
N TRP A 60 0.70 20.07 -9.39
CA TRP A 60 -0.13 19.02 -9.94
C TRP A 60 -1.05 19.55 -11.03
N ASP A 61 -1.21 18.77 -12.10
CA ASP A 61 -2.28 18.97 -13.09
C ASP A 61 -3.25 17.79 -13.02
N SER A 62 -4.48 17.99 -13.50
CA SER A 62 -5.43 16.90 -13.74
C SER A 62 -5.52 16.62 -15.24
N ILE A 63 -5.50 15.34 -15.58
CA ILE A 63 -5.78 14.86 -16.93
C ILE A 63 -7.27 14.54 -17.01
N PRO A 64 -8.03 15.19 -17.91
CA PRO A 64 -9.43 14.86 -18.13
C PRO A 64 -9.61 13.42 -18.58
N ILE A 65 -10.70 12.80 -18.15
CA ILE A 65 -11.08 11.46 -18.60
C ILE A 65 -12.29 11.62 -19.51
N ALA A 66 -12.11 11.34 -20.79
CA ALA A 66 -13.15 11.46 -21.80
C ALA A 66 -14.23 10.34 -21.69
N MET A 67 -13.94 9.28 -20.94
CA MET A 67 -14.81 8.12 -20.74
C MET A 67 -15.13 7.90 -19.26
N ASN A 68 -16.29 7.33 -18.96
CA ASN A 68 -16.63 6.98 -17.59
C ASN A 68 -16.15 5.56 -17.28
N PHE A 69 -14.98 5.46 -16.65
CA PHE A 69 -14.42 4.19 -16.17
C PHE A 69 -14.81 3.85 -14.73
N GLY A 70 -15.52 4.75 -14.05
CA GLY A 70 -15.87 4.61 -12.64
C GLY A 70 -14.72 4.93 -11.68
N LYS A 71 -15.14 5.47 -10.54
CA LYS A 71 -14.31 5.79 -9.37
C LYS A 71 -13.71 4.52 -8.77
N ARG A 72 -12.46 4.60 -8.30
CA ARG A 72 -11.77 3.44 -7.71
C ARG A 72 -10.67 3.81 -6.73
N SER A 73 -10.64 3.13 -5.60
CA SER A 73 -9.50 3.11 -4.68
C SER A 73 -8.74 1.80 -4.79
N VAL A 74 -7.49 1.78 -4.30
CA VAL A 74 -6.57 0.61 -4.37
C VAL A 74 -6.54 -0.09 -5.74
N PRO A 75 -6.44 0.66 -6.86
CA PRO A 75 -6.22 0.04 -8.17
C PRO A 75 -4.82 -0.58 -8.24
N GLN A 76 -4.62 -1.49 -9.19
CA GLN A 76 -3.29 -1.99 -9.54
C GLN A 76 -2.76 -1.16 -10.70
N VAL A 77 -1.71 -0.37 -10.48
CA VAL A 77 -1.13 0.50 -11.51
C VAL A 77 0.27 0.03 -11.88
N ALA A 78 0.59 0.11 -13.17
CA ALA A 78 1.92 -0.18 -13.67
C ALA A 78 2.23 0.64 -14.93
N SER A 79 3.47 1.10 -15.03
CA SER A 79 3.98 1.68 -16.29
C SER A 79 4.25 0.57 -17.31
N MET A 80 3.88 0.82 -18.56
CA MET A 80 4.23 -0.06 -19.66
C MET A 80 5.71 0.09 -20.04
N PRO A 81 6.32 -0.89 -20.72
CA PRO A 81 7.76 -0.89 -21.04
C PRO A 81 8.24 0.30 -21.87
N ASP A 82 7.34 0.95 -22.60
CA ASP A 82 7.64 2.16 -23.38
C ASP A 82 7.82 3.43 -22.53
N GLY A 83 7.49 3.38 -21.23
CA GLY A 83 7.55 4.53 -20.32
C GLY A 83 6.56 5.65 -20.66
N LYS A 84 5.57 5.37 -21.52
CA LYS A 84 4.64 6.34 -22.11
C LYS A 84 3.18 5.97 -21.87
N ARG A 85 2.90 4.71 -21.58
CA ARG A 85 1.56 4.23 -21.25
C ARG A 85 1.45 3.76 -19.81
N LEU A 86 0.33 4.09 -19.19
CA LEU A 86 -0.07 3.67 -17.85
C LEU A 86 -1.13 2.59 -18.01
N LEU A 87 -0.94 1.42 -17.41
CA LEU A 87 -2.00 0.42 -17.26
C LEU A 87 -2.56 0.50 -15.85
N ILE A 88 -3.89 0.50 -15.75
CA ILE A 88 -4.63 0.51 -14.49
C ILE A 88 -5.60 -0.67 -14.55
N TYR A 89 -5.60 -1.49 -13.51
CA TYR A 89 -6.50 -2.61 -13.38
C TYR A 89 -7.31 -2.52 -12.09
N GLY A 90 -8.58 -2.95 -12.18
CA GLY A 90 -9.42 -3.27 -11.03
C GLY A 90 -9.65 -2.08 -10.12
N GLY A 91 -9.62 -2.32 -8.81
CA GLY A 91 -9.90 -1.33 -7.77
C GLY A 91 -11.27 -1.50 -7.11
N TYR A 92 -11.42 -0.86 -5.95
CA TYR A 92 -12.62 -0.94 -5.11
C TYR A 92 -13.50 0.28 -5.32
N ASN A 93 -14.82 0.07 -5.47
CA ASN A 93 -15.78 1.15 -5.63
C ASN A 93 -16.96 1.03 -4.65
N SER A 94 -16.77 1.65 -3.48
CA SER A 94 -17.77 1.71 -2.40
C SER A 94 -19.14 2.28 -2.78
N ASP A 95 -19.24 3.04 -3.87
CA ASP A 95 -20.50 3.68 -4.28
C ASP A 95 -21.23 2.91 -5.38
N ALA A 96 -20.57 1.90 -5.97
CA ALA A 96 -21.14 1.16 -7.08
C ALA A 96 -22.00 -0.01 -6.60
N THR A 97 -23.15 -0.19 -7.24
CA THR A 97 -24.00 -1.38 -7.04
C THR A 97 -23.67 -2.51 -8.01
N THR A 98 -22.75 -2.27 -8.95
CA THR A 98 -22.36 -3.20 -10.02
C THR A 98 -20.87 -3.09 -10.29
N LYS A 99 -20.28 -4.16 -10.85
CA LYS A 99 -18.89 -4.16 -11.34
C LYS A 99 -18.63 -2.96 -12.28
N LEU A 100 -17.39 -2.45 -12.23
CA LEU A 100 -16.86 -1.49 -13.19
C LEU A 100 -16.99 -2.08 -14.60
N SER A 101 -17.43 -1.25 -15.54
CA SER A 101 -17.62 -1.62 -16.94
C SER A 101 -16.30 -1.91 -17.66
N SER A 102 -15.19 -1.38 -17.18
CA SER A 102 -13.85 -1.63 -17.69
C SER A 102 -12.88 -1.80 -16.51
N GLN A 103 -12.45 -3.04 -16.32
CA GLN A 103 -11.52 -3.41 -15.26
C GLN A 103 -10.10 -3.02 -15.66
N THR A 104 -9.69 -3.33 -16.90
CA THR A 104 -8.40 -2.98 -17.47
C THR A 104 -8.52 -1.74 -18.35
N ILE A 105 -7.85 -0.65 -17.97
CA ILE A 105 -7.81 0.57 -18.75
C ILE A 105 -6.36 1.01 -18.94
N ALA A 106 -6.09 1.74 -20.01
CA ALA A 106 -4.79 2.34 -20.24
C ALA A 106 -4.90 3.82 -20.63
N TYR A 107 -3.88 4.58 -20.26
CA TYR A 107 -3.72 5.97 -20.65
C TYR A 107 -2.38 6.16 -21.37
N ASN A 108 -2.42 6.79 -22.54
CA ASN A 108 -1.25 7.10 -23.35
C ASN A 108 -0.87 8.57 -23.22
N THR A 109 0.29 8.83 -22.63
CA THR A 109 0.78 10.18 -22.33
C THR A 109 1.20 11.00 -23.56
N GLU A 110 1.50 10.35 -24.69
CA GLU A 110 1.90 11.03 -25.93
C GLU A 110 0.70 11.49 -26.76
N THR A 111 -0.37 10.69 -26.73
CA THR A 111 -1.58 10.95 -27.53
C THR A 111 -2.72 11.56 -26.72
N ASP A 112 -2.61 11.58 -25.38
CA ASP A 112 -3.68 11.99 -24.46
C ASP A 112 -4.96 11.16 -24.67
N VAL A 113 -4.78 9.85 -24.92
CA VAL A 113 -5.86 8.92 -25.23
C VAL A 113 -5.99 7.89 -24.11
N TRP A 114 -7.23 7.71 -23.69
CA TRP A 114 -7.66 6.60 -22.86
C TRP A 114 -8.19 5.46 -23.71
N GLU A 115 -7.94 4.22 -23.28
CA GLU A 115 -8.50 3.01 -23.91
C GLU A 115 -8.94 1.99 -22.85
N SER A 116 -10.00 1.24 -23.16
CA SER A 116 -10.34 0.02 -22.45
C SER A 116 -9.59 -1.15 -23.08
N LEU A 117 -8.95 -1.96 -22.26
CA LEU A 117 -8.33 -3.22 -22.65
C LEU A 117 -9.20 -4.40 -22.21
N PRO A 118 -8.97 -5.62 -22.71
CA PRO A 118 -9.75 -6.78 -22.28
C PRO A 118 -9.72 -6.96 -20.76
N SER A 119 -10.87 -7.27 -20.17
CA SER A 119 -10.97 -7.63 -18.75
C SER A 119 -10.36 -9.00 -18.46
N PHE A 120 -9.89 -9.20 -17.23
CA PHE A 120 -9.57 -10.55 -16.76
C PHE A 120 -10.88 -11.29 -16.47
N ASN A 121 -11.17 -12.29 -17.30
CA ASN A 121 -12.39 -13.08 -17.21
C ASN A 121 -12.12 -14.44 -16.57
N ASP A 122 -12.88 -14.75 -15.52
CA ASP A 122 -12.95 -16.06 -14.91
C ASP A 122 -14.40 -16.55 -14.95
N ALA A 123 -14.75 -17.27 -16.01
CA ALA A 123 -16.10 -17.77 -16.23
C ALA A 123 -16.61 -18.66 -15.08
N GLY A 124 -15.72 -19.33 -14.33
CA GLY A 124 -16.08 -20.14 -13.16
C GLY A 124 -16.53 -19.32 -11.96
N ASN A 125 -16.09 -18.06 -11.86
CA ASN A 125 -16.34 -17.16 -10.74
C ASN A 125 -17.14 -15.90 -11.15
N GLY A 126 -18.08 -16.06 -12.09
CA GLY A 126 -19.00 -14.99 -12.46
C GLY A 126 -18.47 -14.00 -13.51
N GLY A 127 -17.42 -14.38 -14.27
CA GLY A 127 -16.92 -13.64 -15.43
C GLY A 127 -15.83 -12.65 -15.08
N ASP A 128 -15.97 -11.40 -15.53
CA ASP A 128 -14.95 -10.37 -15.34
C ASP A 128 -14.72 -10.10 -13.85
N ARG A 129 -13.48 -10.26 -13.37
CA ARG A 129 -13.17 -10.15 -11.94
C ARG A 129 -12.73 -8.73 -11.55
N GLN A 130 -13.45 -8.09 -10.64
CA GLN A 130 -13.07 -6.78 -10.11
C GLN A 130 -12.19 -6.95 -8.88
N ILE A 131 -10.87 -7.10 -9.11
CA ILE A 131 -9.92 -7.34 -8.03
C ILE A 131 -9.33 -6.01 -7.57
N TYR A 132 -9.16 -5.86 -6.27
CA TYR A 132 -8.65 -4.66 -5.63
C TYR A 132 -7.62 -5.04 -4.56
N ASN A 133 -6.74 -4.10 -4.21
CA ASN A 133 -5.69 -4.34 -3.21
C ASN A 133 -4.76 -5.55 -3.53
N GLY A 134 -4.71 -5.99 -4.80
CA GLY A 134 -3.67 -6.88 -5.31
C GLY A 134 -2.40 -6.12 -5.63
N SER A 135 -1.39 -6.85 -6.08
CA SER A 135 -0.11 -6.29 -6.55
C SER A 135 -0.01 -6.39 -8.06
N SER A 136 0.63 -5.39 -8.68
CA SER A 136 1.03 -5.40 -10.10
C SER A 136 2.51 -5.13 -10.23
N VAL A 137 3.16 -5.76 -11.20
CA VAL A 137 4.57 -5.55 -11.48
C VAL A 137 4.86 -5.72 -12.96
N LEU A 138 5.67 -4.83 -13.53
CA LEU A 138 6.20 -4.99 -14.87
C LEU A 138 7.14 -6.19 -14.92
N VAL A 139 6.99 -7.05 -15.93
CA VAL A 139 7.88 -8.19 -16.21
C VAL A 139 8.53 -7.96 -17.59
N PRO A 140 9.62 -7.16 -17.66
CA PRO A 140 10.14 -6.65 -18.93
C PRO A 140 10.58 -7.75 -19.90
N ASN A 141 11.14 -8.85 -19.39
CA ASN A 141 11.61 -9.96 -20.22
C ASN A 141 10.48 -10.72 -20.93
N LEU A 142 9.23 -10.57 -20.46
CA LEU A 142 8.04 -11.16 -21.06
C LEU A 142 7.15 -10.13 -21.76
N ASN A 143 7.54 -8.85 -21.76
CA ASN A 143 6.73 -7.73 -22.26
C ASN A 143 5.29 -7.76 -21.73
N GLY A 144 5.13 -7.85 -20.42
CA GLY A 144 3.79 -7.82 -19.81
C GLY A 144 3.79 -7.49 -18.33
N ILE A 145 2.60 -7.53 -17.75
CA ILE A 145 2.36 -7.12 -16.36
C ILE A 145 1.84 -8.32 -15.58
N GLY A 146 2.54 -8.64 -14.50
CA GLY A 146 2.16 -9.70 -13.57
C GLY A 146 1.28 -9.15 -12.46
N PHE A 147 0.27 -9.92 -12.08
CA PHE A 147 -0.70 -9.61 -11.04
C PHE A 147 -0.79 -10.78 -10.05
N TYR A 148 -0.90 -10.46 -8.76
CA TYR A 148 -1.09 -11.46 -7.71
C TYR A 148 -1.75 -10.88 -6.46
N GLY A 149 -2.55 -11.71 -5.79
CA GLY A 149 -3.26 -11.40 -4.55
C GLY A 149 -4.43 -10.43 -4.72
N GLY A 150 -4.84 -9.83 -3.60
CA GLY A 150 -5.95 -8.90 -3.50
C GLY A 150 -7.25 -9.54 -3.02
N CYS A 151 -8.33 -8.80 -3.16
CA CYS A 151 -9.69 -9.19 -2.85
C CYS A 151 -10.59 -8.91 -4.08
N GLU A 152 -11.77 -9.50 -4.16
CA GLU A 152 -12.73 -9.24 -5.24
C GLU A 152 -14.02 -8.59 -4.75
N GLU A 153 -14.52 -7.62 -5.53
CA GLU A 153 -15.82 -6.98 -5.34
C GLU A 153 -16.90 -7.56 -6.26
N HIS A 154 -18.16 -7.58 -5.79
CA HIS A 154 -19.33 -8.06 -6.55
C HIS A 154 -19.26 -9.52 -7.00
N VAL A 155 -18.94 -10.41 -6.06
CA VAL A 155 -18.85 -11.85 -6.26
C VAL A 155 -20.24 -12.49 -6.18
N GLN A 156 -20.45 -13.62 -6.86
CA GLN A 156 -21.68 -14.39 -6.71
C GLN A 156 -21.69 -15.15 -5.38
N ILE A 157 -22.87 -15.28 -4.76
CA ILE A 157 -23.02 -16.08 -3.54
C ILE A 157 -22.63 -17.54 -3.86
N GLY A 158 -21.69 -18.08 -3.09
CA GLY A 158 -21.19 -19.45 -3.28
C GLY A 158 -20.11 -19.61 -4.35
N SER A 159 -19.48 -18.51 -4.81
CA SER A 159 -18.26 -18.61 -5.62
C SER A 159 -17.19 -19.42 -4.90
N ASP A 160 -16.58 -20.32 -5.65
CA ASP A 160 -15.58 -21.26 -5.18
C ASP A 160 -14.37 -21.22 -6.10
N TYR A 161 -13.20 -20.96 -5.54
CA TYR A 161 -11.97 -20.87 -6.31
C TYR A 161 -11.24 -22.21 -6.26
N THR A 162 -10.59 -22.61 -7.34
CA THR A 162 -9.90 -23.90 -7.40
C THR A 162 -8.43 -23.67 -7.71
N LEU A 163 -7.56 -24.06 -6.78
CA LEU A 163 -6.11 -24.02 -6.94
C LEU A 163 -5.64 -25.06 -7.96
N SER A 164 -4.39 -24.94 -8.44
CA SER A 164 -3.87 -25.77 -9.54
C SER A 164 -3.65 -27.22 -9.09
N SER A 165 -3.58 -27.44 -7.79
CA SER A 165 -3.63 -28.74 -7.12
C SER A 165 -5.01 -29.42 -7.18
N GLY A 166 -6.05 -28.71 -7.63
CA GLY A 166 -7.46 -29.13 -7.51
C GLY A 166 -8.07 -28.83 -6.15
N THR A 167 -7.33 -28.20 -5.24
CA THR A 167 -7.85 -27.80 -3.91
C THR A 167 -8.89 -26.70 -4.08
N LYS A 168 -10.08 -26.91 -3.51
CA LYS A 168 -11.17 -25.95 -3.52
C LYS A 168 -11.05 -24.98 -2.34
N LEU A 169 -11.13 -23.69 -2.63
CA LEU A 169 -11.16 -22.58 -1.71
C LEU A 169 -12.62 -22.11 -1.58
N SER A 170 -13.29 -22.60 -0.54
CA SER A 170 -14.70 -22.32 -0.26
C SER A 170 -14.85 -21.41 0.97
N ASN A 171 -16.00 -20.77 1.11
CA ASN A 171 -16.35 -19.93 2.26
C ASN A 171 -15.49 -18.66 2.46
N LEU A 172 -14.83 -18.18 1.41
CA LEU A 172 -14.03 -16.95 1.44
C LEU A 172 -14.77 -15.73 0.87
N THR A 173 -16.10 -15.76 0.98
CA THR A 173 -16.98 -14.65 0.61
C THR A 173 -17.61 -14.02 1.85
N PHE A 174 -17.82 -12.72 1.84
CA PHE A 174 -18.49 -11.98 2.90
C PHE A 174 -19.47 -10.99 2.31
N THR A 175 -20.52 -10.66 3.06
CA THR A 175 -21.55 -9.70 2.65
C THR A 175 -21.35 -8.39 3.41
N ASN A 176 -21.20 -7.30 2.67
CA ASN A 176 -21.16 -5.96 3.21
C ASN A 176 -22.53 -5.54 3.76
N THR A 177 -22.57 -4.44 4.52
CA THR A 177 -23.81 -3.92 5.10
C THR A 177 -24.82 -3.47 4.03
N ASP A 178 -24.35 -3.12 2.84
CA ASP A 178 -25.16 -2.76 1.66
C ASP A 178 -25.71 -3.99 0.90
N GLY A 179 -25.37 -5.21 1.32
CA GLY A 179 -25.79 -6.46 0.69
C GLY A 179 -24.89 -6.90 -0.47
N ILE A 180 -23.85 -6.14 -0.83
CA ILE A 180 -22.87 -6.55 -1.84
C ILE A 180 -22.02 -7.68 -1.26
N VAL A 181 -21.83 -8.73 -2.07
CA VAL A 181 -21.00 -9.87 -1.72
C VAL A 181 -19.62 -9.68 -2.32
N ASN A 182 -18.60 -9.78 -1.47
CA ASN A 182 -17.19 -9.65 -1.81
C ASN A 182 -16.46 -10.94 -1.45
N SER A 183 -15.22 -11.09 -1.95
CA SER A 183 -14.36 -12.20 -1.60
C SER A 183 -13.00 -11.75 -1.13
N TYR A 184 -12.45 -12.50 -0.17
CA TYR A 184 -11.06 -12.37 0.26
C TYR A 184 -10.07 -12.92 -0.78
N VAL A 185 -10.56 -13.52 -1.86
CA VAL A 185 -9.76 -14.13 -2.92
C VAL A 185 -9.67 -13.15 -4.08
N GLY A 186 -8.48 -12.59 -4.32
CA GLY A 186 -8.15 -11.81 -5.51
C GLY A 186 -7.54 -12.70 -6.60
N PHE A 187 -6.39 -12.30 -7.13
CA PHE A 187 -5.58 -13.14 -8.02
C PHE A 187 -4.91 -14.25 -7.23
N TYR A 188 -5.60 -15.39 -7.08
CA TYR A 188 -5.11 -16.58 -6.36
C TYR A 188 -4.02 -17.36 -7.12
N TYR A 189 -3.69 -16.91 -8.33
CA TYR A 189 -2.56 -17.35 -9.14
C TYR A 189 -1.76 -16.15 -9.62
N PHE A 190 -0.48 -16.37 -9.93
CA PHE A 190 0.21 -15.44 -10.81
C PHE A 190 -0.58 -15.34 -12.12
N THR A 191 -1.06 -14.14 -12.39
CA THR A 191 -1.91 -13.83 -13.54
C THR A 191 -1.19 -12.78 -14.37
N PHE A 192 -1.17 -12.94 -15.70
CA PHE A 192 -0.30 -12.17 -16.57
C PHE A 192 -1.10 -11.52 -17.70
N PHE A 193 -0.90 -10.21 -17.88
CA PHE A 193 -1.40 -9.49 -19.05
C PHE A 193 -0.27 -9.32 -20.06
N ASP A 194 -0.39 -9.99 -21.21
CA ASP A 194 0.56 -9.91 -22.32
C ASP A 194 0.31 -8.63 -23.11
N LEU A 195 1.29 -7.73 -23.18
CA LEU A 195 1.16 -6.43 -23.86
C LEU A 195 1.36 -6.52 -25.38
N ASN A 196 1.89 -7.62 -25.91
CA ASN A 196 1.94 -7.83 -27.35
C ASN A 196 0.57 -8.23 -27.89
N LEU A 197 -0.13 -9.08 -27.14
CA LEU A 197 -1.40 -9.67 -27.55
C LEU A 197 -2.61 -8.93 -26.97
N ASN A 198 -2.41 -8.10 -25.95
CA ASN A 198 -3.46 -7.51 -25.11
C ASN A 198 -4.40 -8.59 -24.52
N THR A 199 -3.82 -9.69 -24.04
CA THR A 199 -4.57 -10.83 -23.51
C THR A 199 -4.14 -11.24 -22.11
N TRP A 200 -5.12 -11.63 -21.31
CA TRP A 200 -4.89 -12.24 -20.01
C TRP A 200 -4.56 -13.71 -20.14
N THR A 201 -3.61 -14.16 -19.34
CA THR A 201 -3.21 -15.57 -19.24
C THR A 201 -2.91 -15.91 -17.79
N ILE A 202 -3.14 -17.17 -17.42
CA ILE A 202 -2.63 -17.74 -16.17
C ILE A 202 -1.56 -18.74 -16.60
N PRO A 203 -0.26 -18.38 -16.54
CA PRO A 203 0.78 -19.31 -16.93
C PRO A 203 0.84 -20.49 -15.97
N GLN A 204 1.39 -21.60 -16.47
CA GLN A 204 1.66 -22.76 -15.64
C GLN A 204 2.57 -22.36 -14.48
N GLN A 205 2.18 -22.79 -13.28
CA GLN A 205 2.88 -22.47 -12.05
C GLN A 205 2.82 -23.61 -11.06
N TYR A 206 3.81 -23.66 -10.17
CA TYR A 206 4.02 -24.74 -9.23
C TYR A 206 4.19 -24.20 -7.82
N ASN A 207 3.77 -24.99 -6.83
CA ASN A 207 3.88 -24.65 -5.40
C ASN A 207 3.21 -23.32 -5.02
N ALA A 208 2.11 -22.97 -5.71
CA ALA A 208 1.37 -21.75 -5.44
C ALA A 208 0.96 -21.66 -3.95
N PRO A 209 1.01 -20.46 -3.35
CA PRO A 209 0.61 -20.25 -1.96
C PRO A 209 -0.82 -20.73 -1.70
N LEU A 210 -1.06 -21.30 -0.52
CA LEU A 210 -2.38 -21.81 -0.10
C LEU A 210 -3.26 -20.77 0.59
N ASN A 211 -2.65 -19.67 1.03
CA ASN A 211 -3.33 -18.58 1.71
C ASN A 211 -3.58 -17.43 0.72
N GLU A 212 -4.67 -16.70 0.95
CA GLU A 212 -5.06 -15.60 0.06
C GLU A 212 -4.40 -14.32 0.52
N HIS A 213 -3.40 -13.88 -0.23
CA HIS A 213 -2.63 -12.69 0.11
C HIS A 213 -3.28 -11.43 -0.46
N ALA A 214 -3.28 -10.36 0.30
CA ALA A 214 -3.71 -9.04 -0.13
C ALA A 214 -2.70 -7.98 0.31
N ALA A 215 -2.69 -6.88 -0.43
CA ALA A 215 -1.88 -5.71 -0.14
C ALA A 215 -0.38 -5.98 -0.10
N LEU A 216 0.07 -7.00 -0.83
CA LEU A 216 1.50 -7.25 -1.05
C LEU A 216 2.10 -6.12 -1.87
N THR A 217 3.35 -5.80 -1.59
CA THR A 217 4.20 -5.20 -2.61
C THR A 217 4.80 -6.27 -3.49
N ALA A 218 5.06 -5.95 -4.75
CA ALA A 218 5.78 -6.81 -5.68
C ALA A 218 6.94 -6.02 -6.29
N THR A 219 8.09 -6.67 -6.49
CA THR A 219 9.24 -6.08 -7.16
C THR A 219 9.90 -7.12 -8.06
N TYR A 220 10.06 -6.79 -9.35
CA TYR A 220 10.74 -7.66 -10.30
C TYR A 220 12.24 -7.41 -10.27
N HIS A 221 13.02 -8.46 -10.01
CA HIS A 221 14.48 -8.44 -10.02
C HIS A 221 15.00 -8.95 -11.38
N PRO A 222 15.54 -8.08 -12.26
CA PRO A 222 15.90 -8.45 -13.63
C PRO A 222 16.98 -9.52 -13.74
N ASN A 223 17.99 -9.47 -12.87
CA ASN A 223 19.13 -10.38 -12.94
C ASN A 223 18.71 -11.83 -12.67
N SER A 224 17.85 -12.05 -11.68
CA SER A 224 17.34 -13.39 -11.38
C SER A 224 16.03 -13.73 -12.08
N LYS A 225 15.37 -12.75 -12.73
CA LYS A 225 14.03 -12.88 -13.33
C LYS A 225 12.96 -13.35 -12.34
N LYS A 226 13.07 -12.88 -11.09
CA LYS A 226 12.15 -13.25 -10.00
C LYS A 226 11.32 -12.06 -9.58
N ILE A 227 10.07 -12.30 -9.23
CA ILE A 227 9.22 -11.33 -8.56
C ILE A 227 9.30 -11.63 -7.06
N ILE A 228 9.67 -10.63 -6.27
CA ILE A 228 9.77 -10.70 -4.82
C ILE A 228 8.56 -9.96 -4.26
N TYR A 229 7.73 -10.68 -3.51
CA TYR A 229 6.57 -10.13 -2.82
C TYR A 229 6.86 -9.96 -1.34
N MET A 230 6.45 -8.82 -0.76
CA MET A 230 6.70 -8.50 0.64
C MET A 230 5.50 -7.81 1.30
N GLY A 231 5.47 -7.90 2.63
CA GLY A 231 4.46 -7.24 3.45
C GLY A 231 3.05 -7.79 3.23
N GLY A 232 2.07 -6.89 3.32
CA GLY A 232 0.66 -7.22 3.16
C GLY A 232 0.09 -8.08 4.30
N ALA A 233 -1.02 -8.71 3.99
CA ALA A 233 -1.72 -9.63 4.88
C ALA A 233 -2.19 -10.85 4.09
N HIS A 234 -2.61 -11.89 4.80
CA HIS A 234 -3.21 -13.06 4.19
C HIS A 234 -4.39 -13.59 5.00
N TYR A 235 -5.34 -14.16 4.29
CA TYR A 235 -6.45 -14.88 4.86
C TYR A 235 -6.11 -16.36 4.93
N ASP A 236 -6.34 -16.95 6.09
CA ASP A 236 -6.33 -18.40 6.23
C ASP A 236 -7.57 -18.98 5.53
N SER A 237 -7.34 -19.87 4.56
CA SER A 237 -8.38 -20.42 3.69
C SER A 237 -9.40 -21.29 4.44
N SER A 238 -9.09 -21.74 5.67
CA SER A 238 -9.97 -22.57 6.47
C SER A 238 -10.86 -21.79 7.45
N SER A 239 -10.34 -20.69 8.00
CA SER A 239 -10.97 -19.91 9.08
C SER A 239 -11.42 -18.52 8.64
N SER A 240 -11.03 -18.08 7.44
CA SER A 240 -11.22 -16.69 6.96
C SER A 240 -10.60 -15.64 7.90
N THR A 241 -9.65 -16.04 8.74
CA THR A 241 -8.97 -15.14 9.67
C THR A 241 -7.89 -14.37 8.93
N LEU A 242 -7.83 -13.06 9.16
CA LEU A 242 -6.83 -12.17 8.59
C LEU A 242 -5.56 -12.15 9.46
N TYR A 243 -4.42 -12.40 8.84
CA TYR A 243 -3.10 -12.31 9.46
C TYR A 243 -2.23 -11.31 8.73
N THR A 244 -1.54 -10.45 9.48
CA THR A 244 -0.47 -9.63 8.91
C THR A 244 0.69 -10.55 8.52
N THR A 245 1.24 -10.40 7.32
CA THR A 245 2.43 -11.14 6.90
C THR A 245 3.63 -10.61 7.67
N ASP A 246 4.37 -11.50 8.33
CA ASP A 246 5.62 -11.14 8.99
C ASP A 246 6.72 -10.84 7.97
N LEU A 247 7.57 -9.86 8.27
CA LEU A 247 8.72 -9.50 7.44
C LEU A 247 9.94 -10.43 7.66
N ASN A 248 9.71 -11.64 8.18
CA ASN A 248 10.75 -12.66 8.35
C ASN A 248 10.88 -13.59 7.12
N HIS A 249 9.98 -13.48 6.16
CA HIS A 249 10.01 -14.22 4.91
C HIS A 249 9.47 -13.37 3.76
N SER A 250 9.86 -13.71 2.55
CA SER A 250 9.29 -13.19 1.31
C SER A 250 8.71 -14.34 0.50
N MET A 251 7.70 -14.02 -0.31
CA MET A 251 7.25 -14.92 -1.34
C MET A 251 7.96 -14.55 -2.64
N ILE A 252 8.44 -15.55 -3.36
CA ILE A 252 9.19 -15.36 -4.58
C ILE A 252 8.53 -16.18 -5.69
N PHE A 253 8.24 -15.53 -6.81
CA PHE A 253 7.81 -16.18 -8.03
C PHE A 253 8.92 -16.12 -9.07
N ASP A 254 9.39 -17.27 -9.52
CA ASP A 254 10.37 -17.38 -10.59
C ASP A 254 9.67 -17.38 -11.95
N THR A 255 9.86 -16.30 -12.72
CA THR A 255 9.16 -16.11 -14.01
C THR A 255 9.68 -17.03 -15.12
N THR A 256 10.77 -17.77 -14.88
CA THR A 256 11.39 -18.65 -15.90
C THR A 256 10.79 -20.05 -15.90
N ASN A 257 10.35 -20.54 -14.75
CA ASN A 257 9.82 -21.89 -14.58
C ASN A 257 8.45 -21.93 -13.88
N GLY A 258 7.92 -20.78 -13.44
CA GLY A 258 6.63 -20.68 -12.77
C GLY A 258 6.64 -21.19 -11.33
N GLU A 259 7.82 -21.33 -10.70
CA GLU A 259 7.91 -21.82 -9.32
C GLU A 259 7.69 -20.71 -8.30
N TRP A 260 6.77 -20.97 -7.38
CA TRP A 260 6.64 -20.22 -6.15
C TRP A 260 7.55 -20.80 -5.07
N SER A 261 8.15 -19.92 -4.26
CA SER A 261 8.95 -20.31 -3.10
C SER A 261 8.80 -19.30 -1.97
N LYS A 262 9.01 -19.77 -0.74
CA LYS A 262 9.09 -18.94 0.46
C LYS A 262 10.56 -18.84 0.87
N GLN A 263 11.05 -17.63 1.00
CA GLN A 263 12.45 -17.36 1.31
C GLN A 263 12.56 -16.60 2.62
N ASN A 264 13.24 -17.21 3.60
CA ASN A 264 13.49 -16.57 4.89
C ASN A 264 14.37 -15.33 4.70
N LEU A 265 14.01 -14.29 5.43
CA LEU A 265 14.70 -13.01 5.51
C LEU A 265 15.46 -12.97 6.84
N THR A 266 16.73 -12.56 6.79
CA THR A 266 17.62 -12.52 7.98
C THR A 266 18.11 -11.11 8.28
N GLY A 267 18.53 -10.83 9.51
CA GLY A 267 18.99 -9.49 9.94
C GLY A 267 18.48 -9.10 11.33
N PRO A 268 18.65 -7.83 11.75
CA PRO A 268 19.21 -6.73 10.97
C PRO A 268 20.74 -6.84 10.83
N ASN A 269 21.25 -6.68 9.61
CA ASN A 269 22.67 -6.42 9.37
C ASN A 269 22.88 -4.91 9.18
N TYR A 270 23.97 -4.36 9.73
CA TYR A 270 24.35 -2.97 9.47
C TYR A 270 24.72 -2.80 7.99
N PRO A 271 24.29 -1.72 7.34
CA PRO A 271 24.31 -1.64 5.89
C PRO A 271 25.74 -1.50 5.37
N LYS A 272 26.18 -2.47 4.56
CA LYS A 272 27.37 -2.33 3.71
C LYS A 272 26.96 -1.59 2.43
N PRO A 273 27.86 -0.86 1.75
CA PRO A 273 27.59 -0.41 0.38
C PRO A 273 27.29 -1.65 -0.46
N LEU A 274 26.09 -1.72 -1.03
CA LEU A 274 25.65 -2.86 -1.83
C LEU A 274 25.78 -2.52 -3.32
N PRO A 275 26.06 -3.51 -4.17
CA PRO A 275 26.03 -3.31 -5.62
C PRO A 275 24.68 -2.75 -6.08
N ASP A 276 24.77 -1.87 -7.06
CA ASP A 276 23.67 -1.27 -7.80
C ASP A 276 22.70 -2.34 -8.34
N GLY A 277 21.39 -2.15 -8.14
CA GLY A 277 20.33 -3.01 -8.69
C GLY A 277 19.92 -4.24 -7.86
N ASP A 278 20.59 -4.54 -6.74
CA ASP A 278 20.34 -5.75 -5.93
C ASP A 278 19.63 -5.46 -4.60
N THR A 279 18.94 -4.32 -4.51
CA THR A 279 18.28 -3.87 -3.27
C THR A 279 16.84 -3.44 -3.47
N ILE A 280 16.01 -3.66 -2.44
CA ILE A 280 14.63 -3.16 -2.36
C ILE A 280 14.49 -2.28 -1.12
N LEU A 281 13.96 -1.07 -1.30
CA LEU A 281 13.55 -0.18 -0.22
C LEU A 281 12.08 -0.44 0.13
N LEU A 282 11.83 -0.82 1.38
CA LEU A 282 10.49 -0.88 1.96
C LEU A 282 10.29 0.34 2.86
N TYR A 283 9.22 1.09 2.61
CA TYR A 283 8.87 2.30 3.36
C TYR A 283 7.47 2.18 3.96
N GLY A 284 7.26 2.70 5.16
CA GLY A 284 5.92 2.87 5.77
C GLY A 284 5.24 1.56 6.17
N GLY A 285 3.92 1.56 6.02
CA GLY A 285 3.07 0.41 6.31
C GLY A 285 2.40 0.47 7.68
N THR A 286 1.63 -0.57 7.98
CA THR A 286 0.85 -0.70 9.22
C THR A 286 0.84 -2.15 9.68
N ALA A 287 0.96 -2.36 10.99
CA ALA A 287 0.85 -3.70 11.58
C ALA A 287 -0.59 -4.15 11.83
N ASN A 288 -1.52 -3.19 11.94
CA ASN A 288 -2.89 -3.40 12.43
C ASN A 288 -3.98 -2.80 11.52
N GLY A 289 -3.60 -2.23 10.38
CA GLY A 289 -4.52 -1.56 9.46
C GLY A 289 -5.01 -0.19 9.91
N ARG A 290 -4.49 0.35 11.03
CA ARG A 290 -5.00 1.58 11.66
C ARG A 290 -3.93 2.65 11.84
N ASN A 291 -2.76 2.24 12.30
CA ASN A 291 -1.67 3.15 12.66
C ASN A 291 -0.48 2.92 11.74
N ALA A 292 0.11 4.01 11.25
CA ALA A 292 1.39 3.93 10.57
C ALA A 292 2.49 3.44 11.53
N THR A 293 3.31 2.51 11.06
CA THR A 293 4.46 2.02 11.81
C THR A 293 5.50 3.12 11.94
N THR A 294 6.03 3.36 13.14
CA THR A 294 7.08 4.39 13.38
C THR A 294 8.49 3.89 13.08
N ASP A 295 8.66 2.58 12.89
CA ASP A 295 9.80 1.95 12.25
C ASP A 295 9.46 1.61 10.80
N TYR A 296 9.78 2.52 9.88
CA TYR A 296 9.15 2.55 8.56
C TYR A 296 10.16 2.54 7.41
N CYS A 297 11.42 2.14 7.62
CA CYS A 297 12.39 2.14 6.52
C CYS A 297 13.35 0.95 6.63
N TYR A 298 13.29 0.07 5.64
CA TYR A 298 14.10 -1.13 5.57
C TYR A 298 14.68 -1.31 4.17
N ILE A 299 15.91 -1.82 4.10
CA ILE A 299 16.56 -2.21 2.84
C ILE A 299 16.80 -3.70 2.84
N LEU A 300 16.25 -4.39 1.84
CA LEU A 300 16.51 -5.80 1.56
C LEU A 300 17.65 -5.90 0.56
N TYR A 301 18.70 -6.65 0.89
CA TYR A 301 19.70 -7.08 -0.07
C TYR A 301 19.27 -8.43 -0.66
N ILE A 302 18.98 -8.45 -1.96
CA ILE A 302 18.39 -9.61 -2.65
C ILE A 302 19.32 -10.83 -2.66
N PRO A 303 20.64 -10.73 -2.97
CA PRO A 303 21.51 -11.90 -3.15
C PRO A 303 21.61 -12.84 -1.95
N ASN A 304 21.43 -12.34 -0.73
CA ASN A 304 21.40 -13.17 0.49
C ASN A 304 20.13 -12.98 1.34
N MET A 305 19.17 -12.21 0.83
CA MET A 305 17.88 -11.96 1.47
C MET A 305 18.02 -11.41 2.90
N THR A 306 18.94 -10.45 3.09
CA THR A 306 19.19 -9.82 4.39
C THR A 306 18.59 -8.43 4.48
N TRP A 307 17.95 -8.12 5.60
CA TRP A 307 17.45 -6.78 5.91
C TRP A 307 18.47 -5.94 6.66
N SER A 308 18.45 -4.64 6.36
CA SER A 308 19.00 -3.60 7.21
C SER A 308 17.92 -2.58 7.53
N ARG A 309 17.81 -2.23 8.82
CA ARG A 309 16.91 -1.17 9.28
C ARG A 309 17.59 0.17 9.07
N GLN A 310 16.86 1.13 8.52
CA GLN A 310 17.33 2.50 8.32
C GLN A 310 16.65 3.43 9.32
N SER A 311 17.44 4.14 10.13
CA SER A 311 16.91 5.13 11.07
C SER A 311 16.73 6.48 10.37
N LEU A 312 15.52 6.77 9.92
CA LEU A 312 15.17 8.06 9.31
C LEU A 312 14.66 9.04 10.36
N ILE A 313 15.18 10.27 10.32
CA ILE A 313 14.66 11.41 11.09
C ILE A 313 13.80 12.23 10.14
N ALA A 314 12.48 12.19 10.32
CA ALA A 314 11.56 13.01 9.54
C ALA A 314 11.89 14.50 9.71
N PRO A 315 11.87 15.31 8.63
CA PRO A 315 12.08 16.75 8.72
C PRO A 315 11.17 17.41 9.77
N LEU A 316 11.70 18.40 10.49
CA LEU A 316 10.91 19.16 11.46
C LEU A 316 9.65 19.73 10.78
N GLY A 317 8.48 19.51 11.39
CA GLY A 317 7.19 19.92 10.84
C GLY A 317 6.52 18.91 9.91
N THR A 318 7.16 17.79 9.56
CA THR A 318 6.51 16.67 8.85
C THR A 318 5.98 15.64 9.86
N SER A 319 4.72 15.79 10.28
CA SER A 319 4.03 14.78 11.11
C SER A 319 3.83 13.44 10.38
N SER A 320 4.08 13.44 9.08
CA SER A 320 3.67 12.47 8.08
C SER A 320 4.77 11.50 7.63
N GLY A 321 5.95 11.51 8.27
CA GLY A 321 7.04 10.57 7.95
C GLY A 321 6.54 9.11 7.95
N PRO A 322 6.12 8.58 9.12
CA PRO A 322 5.37 7.33 9.19
C PRO A 322 4.04 7.44 8.44
N ARG A 323 3.84 6.63 7.39
CA ARG A 323 2.53 6.54 6.70
C ARG A 323 2.27 5.18 6.04
N TYR A 324 1.01 4.86 5.77
CA TYR A 324 0.56 3.64 5.07
C TYR A 324 -0.46 3.99 3.98
N GLN A 325 -0.77 3.05 3.08
CA GLN A 325 -1.56 3.30 1.86
C GLN A 325 -1.06 4.47 1.00
N HIS A 326 0.24 4.74 1.06
CA HIS A 326 0.93 5.69 0.20
C HIS A 326 1.36 4.98 -1.08
N SER A 327 1.61 5.76 -2.13
CA SER A 327 2.39 5.27 -3.27
C SER A 327 3.81 5.78 -3.15
N ALA A 328 4.77 5.09 -3.76
CA ALA A 328 6.08 5.67 -3.92
C ALA A 328 6.71 5.33 -5.27
N VAL A 329 7.46 6.31 -5.77
CA VAL A 329 7.99 6.29 -7.12
C VAL A 329 9.46 6.68 -7.07
N LEU A 330 10.32 5.83 -7.65
CA LEU A 330 11.72 6.15 -7.85
C LEU A 330 11.88 7.02 -9.12
N VAL A 331 12.48 8.20 -8.96
CA VAL A 331 12.90 9.09 -10.04
C VAL A 331 14.41 9.29 -9.93
N ASN A 332 15.17 8.70 -10.85
CA ASN A 332 16.64 8.65 -10.79
C ASN A 332 17.13 8.02 -9.48
N ASN A 333 17.80 8.78 -8.62
CA ASN A 333 18.27 8.34 -7.29
C ASN A 333 17.43 8.94 -6.15
N THR A 334 16.17 9.25 -6.43
CA THR A 334 15.28 9.90 -5.47
C THR A 334 13.97 9.13 -5.38
N VAL A 335 13.59 8.69 -4.18
CA VAL A 335 12.28 8.08 -3.95
C VAL A 335 11.32 9.15 -3.46
N PHE A 336 10.21 9.31 -4.17
CA PHE A 336 9.08 10.14 -3.77
C PHE A 336 8.07 9.28 -3.02
N ILE A 337 7.75 9.64 -1.79
CA ILE A 337 6.62 9.08 -1.05
C ILE A 337 5.43 10.04 -1.24
N LEU A 338 4.32 9.51 -1.73
CA LEU A 338 3.18 10.28 -2.22
C LEU A 338 1.92 9.85 -1.46
N PHE A 339 1.18 10.82 -0.94
CA PHE A 339 -0.12 10.58 -0.31
C PHE A 339 -0.05 9.55 0.83
N GLY A 340 -1.20 8.97 1.19
CA GLY A 340 -1.33 7.96 2.23
C GLY A 340 -1.83 8.53 3.55
N THR A 341 -1.86 7.69 4.56
CA THR A 341 -2.40 8.00 5.88
C THR A 341 -1.27 8.03 6.91
N ASP A 342 -1.16 9.12 7.65
CA ASP A 342 -0.12 9.33 8.66
C ASP A 342 -0.35 8.54 9.97
N LYS A 343 0.57 8.68 10.94
CA LYS A 343 0.48 8.04 12.26
C LYS A 343 -0.75 8.43 13.08
N ASP A 344 -1.33 9.60 12.82
CA ASP A 344 -2.50 10.14 13.50
C ASP A 344 -3.80 9.81 12.74
N ALA A 345 -3.70 8.93 11.73
CA ALA A 345 -4.76 8.48 10.85
C ALA A 345 -5.32 9.58 9.93
N ASN A 346 -4.54 10.60 9.59
CA ASN A 346 -4.96 11.63 8.65
C ASN A 346 -4.44 11.30 7.24
N PRO A 347 -5.30 11.38 6.20
CA PRO A 347 -4.83 11.41 4.82
C PRO A 347 -3.89 12.59 4.58
N THR A 348 -2.95 12.42 3.67
CA THR A 348 -1.87 13.39 3.39
C THR A 348 -1.89 13.81 1.93
N SER A 349 -1.39 15.01 1.64
CA SER A 349 -1.16 15.54 0.28
C SER A 349 0.27 16.03 0.06
N ASP A 350 1.12 15.92 1.08
CA ASP A 350 2.52 16.31 1.01
C ASP A 350 3.37 15.25 0.29
N LEU A 351 4.44 15.73 -0.35
CA LEU A 351 5.50 14.91 -0.91
C LEU A 351 6.59 14.70 0.15
N LEU A 352 7.07 13.46 0.31
CA LEU A 352 8.36 13.22 0.97
C LEU A 352 9.39 12.79 -0.07
N VAL A 353 10.62 13.27 0.09
CA VAL A 353 11.71 13.03 -0.85
C VAL A 353 12.85 12.34 -0.11
N LEU A 354 13.25 11.15 -0.58
CA LEU A 354 14.35 10.37 -0.03
C LEU A 354 15.52 10.33 -1.01
N ASP A 355 16.72 10.66 -0.53
CA ASP A 355 17.97 10.41 -1.25
C ASP A 355 18.38 8.95 -1.07
N VAL A 356 18.45 8.21 -2.17
CA VAL A 356 18.83 6.79 -2.18
C VAL A 356 20.13 6.54 -2.94
N ARG A 357 20.96 7.57 -3.19
CA ARG A 357 22.29 7.42 -3.80
C ARG A 357 23.23 6.55 -2.97
N ASN A 358 23.02 6.51 -1.65
CA ASN A 358 23.73 5.64 -0.74
C ASN A 358 22.72 4.84 0.10
N VAL A 359 22.51 3.57 -0.25
CA VAL A 359 21.58 2.67 0.45
C VAL A 359 21.97 2.41 1.91
N SER A 360 23.21 2.69 2.31
CA SER A 360 23.66 2.64 3.70
C SER A 360 23.38 3.92 4.49
N ALA A 361 22.97 4.99 3.83
CA ALA A 361 22.77 6.31 4.42
C ALA A 361 21.57 7.01 3.77
N ILE A 362 20.44 6.29 3.67
CA ILE A 362 19.19 6.87 3.15
C ILE A 362 18.75 7.97 4.10
N ALA A 363 18.34 9.11 3.54
CA ALA A 363 17.91 10.26 4.30
C ALA A 363 16.80 11.02 3.58
N PHE A 364 15.97 11.73 4.33
CA PHE A 364 15.10 12.74 3.75
C PHE A 364 15.94 13.87 3.15
N SER A 365 15.54 14.32 1.96
CA SER A 365 16.11 15.48 1.31
C SER A 365 15.10 16.62 1.34
N SER A 366 15.58 17.84 1.58
CA SER A 366 14.79 19.05 1.36
C SER A 366 14.80 19.50 -0.10
N LYS A 367 15.68 18.92 -0.95
CA LYS A 367 15.92 19.34 -2.34
C LYS A 367 15.54 18.28 -3.36
N TYR A 368 15.13 18.75 -4.53
CA TYR A 368 15.08 17.99 -5.78
C TYR A 368 15.27 18.96 -6.96
N PRO A 369 15.98 18.61 -8.05
CA PRO A 369 16.83 17.42 -8.18
C PRO A 369 17.97 17.45 -7.15
N LEU A 370 18.55 16.28 -6.86
CA LEU A 370 19.70 16.17 -5.96
C LEU A 370 20.95 16.75 -6.62
N ASP A 371 21.80 17.44 -5.84
CA ASP A 371 23.05 18.03 -6.31
C ASP A 371 23.98 16.93 -6.87
N SER A 372 24.47 17.09 -8.11
CA SER A 372 25.21 16.05 -8.85
C SER A 372 26.56 15.62 -8.23
N THR A 373 27.00 16.20 -7.11
CA THR A 373 28.36 16.07 -6.57
C THR A 373 28.47 15.42 -5.18
N THR A 374 27.48 14.66 -4.72
CA THR A 374 27.54 13.99 -3.39
C THR A 374 27.51 12.47 -3.44
N ALA A 375 28.05 11.87 -4.50
CA ALA A 375 28.46 10.46 -4.52
C ALA A 375 29.98 10.34 -4.38
N SER A 376 30.55 10.85 -3.27
CA SER A 376 31.87 10.48 -2.74
C SER A 376 32.20 11.35 -1.53
N ASN A 377 32.66 10.71 -0.44
CA ASN A 377 33.33 11.26 0.73
C ASN A 377 32.49 12.01 1.77
N ASN A 378 31.97 11.27 2.74
CA ASN A 378 31.88 11.77 4.11
C ASN A 378 32.90 11.02 4.99
N GLY A 379 34.10 11.59 5.05
CA GLY A 379 35.10 11.36 6.08
C GLY A 379 35.59 12.71 6.58
N THR A 380 35.12 13.07 7.78
CA THR A 380 35.72 14.02 8.75
C THR A 380 36.15 15.42 8.29
N SER A 381 35.54 16.41 8.95
CA SER A 381 36.03 17.78 9.12
C SER A 381 37.52 17.84 9.46
N ASP A 382 38.31 18.72 8.83
CA ASP A 382 38.79 19.96 9.48
C ASP A 382 39.62 20.85 8.53
N SER A 383 39.56 22.15 8.82
CA SER A 383 40.56 23.22 8.63
C SER A 383 41.07 23.64 7.23
N SER A 384 41.03 24.97 7.08
CA SER A 384 41.64 25.83 6.08
C SER A 384 43.10 25.51 5.69
N SER A 385 43.42 25.62 4.40
CA SER A 385 44.49 26.51 3.93
C SER A 385 44.44 26.73 2.42
N THR A 386 44.65 27.98 2.03
CA THR A 386 44.87 28.50 0.68
C THR A 386 46.15 27.96 0.05
N THR A 387 46.15 27.70 -1.27
CA THR A 387 47.21 28.17 -2.18
C THR A 387 46.81 28.02 -3.66
N ASN A 388 47.06 29.09 -4.42
CA ASN A 388 46.88 29.20 -5.85
C ASN A 388 47.87 28.31 -6.63
N SER A 389 47.44 27.79 -7.77
CA SER A 389 48.29 27.73 -8.97
C SER A 389 47.43 27.64 -10.23
N ASN A 390 47.72 28.56 -11.15
CA ASN A 390 47.21 28.63 -12.51
C ASN A 390 47.77 27.47 -13.34
N ASP A 391 46.95 26.88 -14.21
CA ASP A 391 47.42 26.53 -15.55
C ASP A 391 46.28 26.62 -16.57
N SER A 392 46.62 27.15 -17.74
CA SER A 392 45.73 27.49 -18.84
C SER A 392 45.90 26.47 -19.96
N GLY A 393 44.81 25.84 -20.41
CA GLY A 393 44.77 24.98 -21.59
C GLY A 393 43.46 25.15 -22.36
N ASN A 394 43.56 25.62 -23.59
CA ASN A 394 42.51 26.21 -24.41
C ASN A 394 41.79 25.17 -25.31
N LYS A 395 40.48 25.40 -25.52
CA LYS A 395 39.60 25.02 -26.67
C LYS A 395 39.52 23.55 -27.13
N THR A 396 38.29 23.02 -27.22
CA THR A 396 37.42 23.15 -28.42
C THR A 396 36.00 22.65 -28.13
N SER A 397 35.01 23.44 -28.55
CA SER A 397 33.61 23.05 -28.66
C SER A 397 33.41 22.00 -29.76
N ALA A 398 32.71 20.93 -29.44
CA ALA A 398 31.98 20.14 -30.42
C ALA A 398 30.64 19.72 -29.81
N ASN A 399 29.58 20.23 -30.44
CA ASN A 399 28.18 19.96 -30.18
C ASN A 399 27.89 18.51 -30.62
N TYR A 400 27.44 17.66 -29.70
CA TYR A 400 26.75 16.43 -30.02
C TYR A 400 25.62 16.27 -29.00
N GLY A 401 24.39 16.35 -29.50
CA GLY A 401 23.20 16.04 -28.73
C GLY A 401 23.30 14.60 -28.23
N ASN A 402 23.36 14.44 -26.92
CA ASN A 402 23.30 13.14 -26.29
C ASN A 402 21.95 13.07 -25.59
N GLU A 403 21.04 12.32 -26.21
CA GLU A 403 19.88 11.82 -25.51
C GLU A 403 20.39 10.96 -24.35
N ASN A 404 20.18 11.46 -23.13
CA ASN A 404 20.57 10.77 -21.92
C ASN A 404 19.67 9.54 -21.74
N HIS A 405 20.05 8.46 -22.41
CA HIS A 405 19.66 7.12 -22.01
C HIS A 405 20.32 6.86 -20.66
N LEU A 406 19.55 7.08 -19.58
CA LEU A 406 20.01 6.91 -18.21
C LEU A 406 20.43 5.44 -17.99
N SER A 407 21.58 5.24 -17.36
CA SER A 407 22.06 3.93 -16.94
C SER A 407 21.04 3.29 -15.99
N ASN A 408 20.54 2.10 -16.35
CA ASN A 408 19.55 1.30 -15.63
C ASN A 408 20.06 0.72 -14.27
N GLY A 409 20.77 1.50 -13.46
CA GLY A 409 21.52 0.99 -12.29
C GLY A 409 21.10 1.51 -10.91
N ALA A 410 20.18 2.45 -10.78
CA ALA A 410 19.72 2.87 -9.45
C ALA A 410 18.65 1.88 -8.96
N VAL A 411 18.76 1.41 -7.70
CA VAL A 411 17.76 0.75 -6.84
C VAL A 411 16.50 0.22 -7.56
N ILE A 412 16.14 -1.05 -7.39
CA ILE A 412 14.83 -1.53 -7.87
C ILE A 412 13.75 -1.01 -6.91
N GLY A 413 13.43 0.28 -7.06
CA GLY A 413 12.68 1.06 -6.11
C GLY A 413 11.22 1.09 -6.46
N ILE A 414 10.52 0.01 -6.15
CA ILE A 414 9.10 0.15 -5.80
C ILE A 414 9.09 0.29 -4.29
N ALA A 415 9.08 1.52 -3.78
CA ALA A 415 8.69 1.75 -2.40
C ALA A 415 7.15 1.61 -2.37
N VAL A 416 6.63 0.75 -1.50
CA VAL A 416 5.23 0.32 -1.62
C VAL A 416 4.50 0.37 -0.29
N GLY A 417 3.38 1.09 -0.30
CA GLY A 417 2.42 1.09 0.79
C GLY A 417 1.48 -0.11 0.74
N CYS A 418 1.83 -1.18 1.46
CA CYS A 418 0.92 -2.27 1.76
C CYS A 418 -0.27 -1.80 2.65
N SER A 419 -1.49 -2.29 2.39
CA SER A 419 -2.73 -1.92 3.09
C SER A 419 -3.54 -3.12 3.61
N ILE A 420 -3.54 -3.37 4.92
CA ILE A 420 -4.35 -4.44 5.53
C ILE A 420 -5.81 -3.97 5.67
N VAL A 421 -6.65 -4.20 4.68
CA VAL A 421 -8.08 -3.87 4.79
C VAL A 421 -8.93 -4.93 4.10
N GLY A 422 -9.55 -5.81 4.89
CA GLY A 422 -10.74 -6.52 4.40
C GLY A 422 -11.83 -6.75 5.44
N ILE A 423 -11.69 -6.25 6.68
CA ILE A 423 -12.82 -6.16 7.63
C ILE A 423 -12.72 -4.86 8.48
N VAL A 424 -11.51 -4.40 8.78
CA VAL A 424 -11.28 -3.23 9.67
C VAL A 424 -11.52 -1.87 8.99
N GLY A 425 -11.46 -1.79 7.65
CA GLY A 425 -11.71 -0.56 6.90
C GLY A 425 -13.13 -0.01 7.06
N ILE A 426 -14.12 -0.90 7.17
CA ILE A 426 -15.52 -0.51 7.41
C ILE A 426 -15.66 0.11 8.81
N SER A 427 -14.98 -0.45 9.81
CA SER A 427 -14.94 0.11 11.17
C SER A 427 -14.16 1.42 11.26
N ILE A 428 -13.15 1.63 10.41
CA ILE A 428 -12.43 2.90 10.27
C ILE A 428 -13.34 3.95 9.60
N LEU A 429 -14.06 3.58 8.54
CA LEU A 429 -15.08 4.42 7.89
C LEU A 429 -16.15 4.85 8.91
N ILE A 430 -16.65 3.92 9.73
CA ILE A 430 -17.62 4.18 10.81
C ILE A 430 -17.00 5.03 11.94
N PHE A 431 -15.73 4.83 12.29
CA PHE A 431 -15.02 5.65 13.29
C PHE A 431 -14.90 7.12 12.82
N PHE A 432 -14.58 7.36 11.55
CA PHE A 432 -14.61 8.69 10.94
C PHE A 432 -16.02 9.30 10.96
N ILE A 433 -17.07 8.50 10.71
CA ILE A 433 -18.48 8.93 10.80
C ILE A 433 -18.87 9.36 12.23
N ILE A 434 -18.45 8.62 13.27
CA ILE A 434 -18.75 8.93 14.67
C ILE A 434 -17.98 10.19 15.13
N ARG A 435 -16.74 10.38 14.67
CA ARG A 435 -15.95 11.59 14.98
C ARG A 435 -16.53 12.85 14.35
N ARG A 436 -17.11 12.76 13.14
CA ARG A 436 -17.79 13.88 12.46
C ARG A 436 -19.01 14.39 13.22
N LYS A 437 -19.87 13.47 13.70
CA LYS A 437 -21.06 13.82 14.50
C LYS A 437 -20.73 14.51 15.83
N LYS A 438 -19.58 14.19 16.44
CA LYS A 438 -19.14 14.89 17.67
C LYS A 438 -18.62 16.31 17.40
N GLY A 439 -17.99 16.55 16.25
CA GLY A 439 -17.52 17.89 15.87
C GLY A 439 -18.64 18.85 15.45
N GLU A 440 -19.64 18.35 14.72
CA GLU A 440 -20.82 19.13 14.31
C GLU A 440 -21.67 19.58 15.52
N ASN A 441 -21.84 18.72 16.53
CA ASN A 441 -22.55 19.08 17.77
C ASN A 441 -21.83 20.16 18.59
N GLN A 442 -20.50 20.26 18.51
CA GLN A 442 -19.73 21.30 19.19
C GLN A 442 -19.83 22.66 18.48
N GLN A 443 -19.93 22.67 17.14
CA GLN A 443 -20.15 23.91 16.38
C GLN A 443 -21.59 24.42 16.48
N ILE A 444 -22.59 23.54 16.55
CA ILE A 444 -23.99 23.93 16.77
C ILE A 444 -24.17 24.55 18.17
N THR A 445 -23.49 24.02 19.19
CA THR A 445 -23.51 24.57 20.56
C THR A 445 -22.83 25.94 20.63
N ALA A 446 -21.75 26.16 19.87
CA ALA A 446 -21.05 27.45 19.79
C ALA A 446 -21.83 28.51 19.00
N HIS A 447 -22.58 28.13 17.95
CA HIS A 447 -23.44 29.04 17.20
C HIS A 447 -24.72 29.44 17.96
N GLN A 448 -25.20 28.61 18.89
CA GLN A 448 -26.32 28.97 19.75
C GLN A 448 -25.92 29.93 20.89
N GLN A 449 -24.67 29.88 21.38
CA GLN A 449 -24.18 30.83 22.39
C GLN A 449 -23.87 32.24 21.84
N ASN A 450 -23.64 32.39 20.53
CA ASN A 450 -23.37 33.70 19.91
C ASN A 450 -24.63 34.47 19.49
N ASN A 451 -25.83 33.87 19.58
CA ASN A 451 -27.10 34.49 19.14
C ASN A 451 -28.04 34.91 20.28
N GLU A 452 -27.66 34.74 21.55
CA GLU A 452 -28.45 35.21 22.71
C GLU A 452 -28.01 36.58 23.25
N GLY A 453 -27.28 37.35 22.43
CA GLY A 453 -26.78 38.69 22.75
C GLY A 453 -27.60 39.84 22.18
N SER A 454 -28.91 39.74 21.99
CA SER A 454 -29.75 40.96 21.80
C SER A 454 -31.23 40.75 22.07
N SER A 455 -31.81 41.70 22.82
CA SER A 455 -33.22 41.97 23.12
C SER A 455 -33.78 41.46 24.47
N LEU A 456 -34.24 42.44 25.25
CA LEU A 456 -34.77 42.39 26.61
C LEU A 456 -36.32 42.31 26.61
N ASN A 457 -36.83 41.69 27.68
CA ASN A 457 -38.11 41.90 28.39
C ASN A 457 -39.40 41.13 27.99
N HIS A 458 -39.66 40.10 28.83
CA HIS A 458 -40.82 39.93 29.74
C HIS A 458 -42.20 39.52 29.16
N ASN A 459 -42.58 38.24 29.29
CA ASN A 459 -43.57 37.73 30.27
C ASN A 459 -43.97 36.25 30.05
N ASP A 460 -43.60 35.43 31.04
CA ASP A 460 -44.41 34.46 31.81
C ASP A 460 -44.93 33.11 31.24
N VAL A 461 -44.83 32.12 32.16
CA VAL A 461 -45.61 30.86 32.37
C VAL A 461 -45.07 29.49 31.87
N THR A 462 -44.32 28.83 32.78
CA THR A 462 -44.31 27.38 33.20
C THR A 462 -43.88 26.26 32.21
N ALA A 463 -43.18 25.17 32.57
CA ALA A 463 -42.69 24.58 33.82
C ALA A 463 -41.60 23.49 33.55
N ALA A 464 -40.83 23.21 34.61
CA ALA A 464 -40.04 22.00 34.97
C ALA A 464 -38.67 21.71 34.30
N LYS A 465 -37.59 22.03 35.04
CA LYS A 465 -36.22 21.49 34.91
C LYS A 465 -35.77 20.95 36.27
N GLU A 466 -35.22 19.74 36.31
CA GLU A 466 -34.47 19.20 37.47
C GLU A 466 -33.01 19.72 37.46
N PRO A 467 -32.34 19.90 38.63
CA PRO A 467 -31.05 20.56 38.71
C PRO A 467 -29.87 19.64 38.37
N MET A 468 -28.94 20.16 37.56
CA MET A 468 -27.62 19.57 37.32
C MET A 468 -26.68 19.87 38.50
N MET A 469 -25.91 18.87 38.92
CA MET A 469 -24.89 18.94 39.96
C MET A 469 -23.64 19.65 39.43
N GLU A 470 -23.24 20.74 40.10
CA GLU A 470 -22.03 21.52 39.80
C GLU A 470 -20.79 20.79 40.34
N VAL A 471 -19.79 20.54 39.49
CA VAL A 471 -18.53 19.89 39.87
C VAL A 471 -17.46 20.95 40.12
N ASP A 472 -16.99 21.00 41.35
CA ASP A 472 -15.89 21.84 41.82
C ASP A 472 -14.54 21.25 41.38
N TRP A 473 -13.82 21.97 40.52
CA TRP A 473 -12.59 21.51 39.86
C TRP A 473 -11.30 21.76 40.67
N ASP A 474 -11.38 22.38 41.84
CA ASP A 474 -10.19 22.79 42.61
C ASP A 474 -9.57 21.67 43.49
N LYS A 475 -9.89 20.39 43.26
CA LYS A 475 -9.48 19.27 44.12
C LYS A 475 -8.65 18.15 43.50
N ILE A 476 -8.11 18.29 42.28
CA ILE A 476 -7.22 17.27 41.71
C ILE A 476 -5.92 17.90 41.19
N GLU A 477 -5.14 18.49 42.10
CA GLU A 477 -3.69 18.62 41.91
C GLU A 477 -2.98 18.21 43.19
N LYS A 478 -2.40 17.00 43.15
CA LYS A 478 -1.16 16.55 43.82
C LYS A 478 -1.22 15.04 43.98
N ILE A 479 -0.48 14.32 43.14
CA ILE A 479 0.33 13.14 43.49
C ILE A 479 1.32 12.95 42.33
N ASP A 480 2.62 13.06 42.65
CA ASP A 480 3.75 12.72 41.76
C ASP A 480 3.89 11.19 41.58
N PRO A 481 4.57 10.72 40.52
CA PRO A 481 4.62 9.30 40.13
C PRO A 481 5.75 8.53 40.84
N PRO A 482 5.58 7.22 41.14
CA PRO A 482 6.70 6.34 41.43
C PRO A 482 7.27 5.67 40.19
N HIS A 483 8.59 5.55 40.22
CA HIS A 483 9.45 4.79 39.33
C HIS A 483 9.22 3.26 39.37
N GLU A 484 9.74 2.63 38.31
CA GLU A 484 10.26 1.25 38.19
C GLU A 484 9.46 0.19 37.38
N PHE A 485 10.29 -0.42 36.53
CA PHE A 485 10.13 -1.54 35.61
C PHE A 485 9.38 -2.75 36.19
N LEU A 486 8.72 -3.53 35.33
CA LEU A 486 8.87 -4.98 35.26
C LEU A 486 8.28 -5.56 33.96
N SER A 487 9.00 -6.55 33.44
CA SER A 487 8.76 -7.43 32.30
C SER A 487 7.46 -8.25 32.40
N TYR A 488 6.81 -8.53 31.27
CA TYR A 488 5.77 -9.56 31.19
C TYR A 488 6.24 -10.77 30.37
N ASP A 489 6.38 -11.89 31.06
CA ASP A 489 6.55 -13.23 30.53
C ASP A 489 5.22 -13.84 30.07
N VAL A 490 5.36 -14.75 29.10
CA VAL A 490 4.34 -15.52 28.40
C VAL A 490 3.69 -16.57 29.31
N ILE A 491 2.35 -16.64 29.35
CA ILE A 491 1.60 -17.71 30.03
C ILE A 491 1.06 -18.71 28.99
N LYS A 492 1.44 -20.00 29.14
CA LYS A 492 0.80 -21.16 28.50
C LYS A 492 -0.39 -21.66 29.35
N PRO A 493 -1.49 -22.17 28.75
CA PRO A 493 -2.54 -22.82 29.52
C PRO A 493 -2.33 -24.35 29.64
N SER A 494 -2.54 -24.88 30.84
CA SER A 494 -2.59 -26.31 31.17
C SER A 494 -3.99 -26.73 31.66
N ASN A 495 -4.44 -27.87 31.15
CA ASN A 495 -5.46 -28.83 31.60
C ASN A 495 -6.31 -28.52 32.85
N ILE A 496 -7.63 -28.66 32.71
CA ILE A 496 -8.56 -28.93 33.81
C ILE A 496 -9.21 -30.30 33.59
N ASP A 497 -9.07 -31.11 34.63
CA ASP A 497 -9.64 -32.44 34.85
C ASP A 497 -11.07 -32.30 35.40
N ASN A 498 -12.00 -33.17 34.99
CA ASN A 498 -13.31 -33.32 35.62
C ASN A 498 -13.76 -34.77 35.51
N THR A 499 -13.63 -35.49 36.63
CA THR A 499 -14.20 -36.82 36.84
C THR A 499 -15.53 -36.74 37.59
N ILE A 500 -16.43 -37.67 37.23
CA ILE A 500 -17.44 -38.38 38.02
C ILE A 500 -18.78 -38.43 37.25
N PHE A 501 -19.03 -39.57 36.59
CA PHE A 501 -20.19 -40.46 36.82
C PHE A 501 -20.06 -41.72 35.93
N SER A 502 -19.87 -42.89 36.55
CA SER A 502 -20.18 -44.21 35.96
C SER A 502 -21.62 -44.62 36.37
N PRO A 503 -22.27 -45.55 35.64
CA PRO A 503 -22.13 -46.97 35.99
C PRO A 503 -21.98 -47.94 34.80
N ASP A 504 -21.38 -49.09 35.11
CA ASP A 504 -21.24 -50.31 34.31
C ASP A 504 -22.53 -50.84 33.67
N VAL A 505 -22.43 -51.40 32.44
CA VAL A 505 -22.89 -52.77 32.09
C VAL A 505 -22.06 -53.28 30.90
N SER A 506 -21.45 -54.46 31.06
CA SER A 506 -20.74 -55.24 30.04
C SER A 506 -21.66 -56.28 29.39
N LEU A 507 -21.53 -56.53 28.08
CA LEU A 507 -21.89 -57.78 27.37
C LEU A 507 -21.22 -57.80 25.95
N PRO A 508 -21.06 -58.97 25.28
CA PRO A 508 -19.80 -59.37 24.64
C PRO A 508 -19.78 -59.32 23.11
N VAL A 509 -18.57 -59.28 22.54
CA VAL A 509 -18.29 -59.34 21.10
C VAL A 509 -18.23 -60.79 20.62
N GLU A 510 -19.10 -61.14 19.67
CA GLU A 510 -19.12 -62.41 18.96
C GLU A 510 -18.32 -62.31 17.64
N LYS A 511 -17.42 -63.28 17.40
CA LYS A 511 -16.68 -63.44 16.14
C LYS A 511 -17.54 -64.20 15.12
N PRO A 512 -17.48 -63.87 13.82
CA PRO A 512 -17.86 -64.82 12.77
C PRO A 512 -16.61 -65.56 12.26
N ASP A 513 -16.64 -66.88 12.40
CA ASP A 513 -15.78 -67.82 11.67
C ASP A 513 -16.65 -68.59 10.67
N GLY A 514 -16.06 -69.06 9.56
CA GLY A 514 -16.64 -70.14 8.77
C GLY A 514 -16.95 -69.84 7.31
N SER A 515 -15.96 -70.16 6.48
CA SER A 515 -16.02 -70.48 5.05
C SER A 515 -17.20 -71.37 4.61
N LYS A 516 -17.65 -71.18 3.36
CA LYS A 516 -18.14 -72.29 2.50
C LYS A 516 -17.58 -72.19 1.09
N SER A 517 -16.95 -73.28 0.66
CA SER A 517 -16.55 -73.60 -0.70
C SER A 517 -17.60 -74.47 -1.41
N LEU A 518 -17.38 -74.67 -2.72
CA LEU A 518 -18.01 -75.61 -3.68
C LEU A 518 -19.35 -75.09 -4.26
N LYS A 519 -19.49 -74.92 -5.57
CA LYS A 519 -19.06 -75.75 -6.70
C LYS A 519 -18.70 -74.92 -7.92
#